data_AF-A0A914DLL9-F1
#
_entry.id   AF-A0A914DLL9-F1
#
_cell.length_a   1.000
_cell.length_b   1.000
_cell.length_c   1.000
_cell.angle_alpha   90.00
_cell.angle_beta   90.00
_cell.angle_gamma   90.00
#
_symmetry.space_group_name_H-M   'P 1'
#
loop_
_entity.id
_entity.type
_entity.pdbx_description
1 polymer ?
#
loop_
_entity_poly.entity_id
_entity_poly.type
_entity_poly.pdbx_seq_one_letter_code
_entity_poly.pdbx_strand_id
1 'polypeptide(L)'
;MMLYFLLLSIFFVTSNAVMDLGAPGYTCDPSLMAPSAVKPTNVHAVRPADINLVMAMGDSLTAGYCTDDTSGCHLEYRGLSFGGGGDRGLDNHITISRKTQAELSQIAIEYQQAEKAIEQSGDFDTTDDFTLVVQPWFANATLPYFANGTVNRAWWAVDCYHFSSYGHALLSSWYWKNLLQPVGDKISNANLTVPALPLACPDPSCPYIRTTKNSMNCQQFNGTCVSNGGSCTTGAQCCGGLCFNLQCM
;
A
#
# COMPACT_ATOMS: atom_id res chain seq x y z
N MET A 1 -1.19 -54.17 -41.35
CA MET A 1 -2.23 -53.61 -40.45
C MET A 1 -1.54 -53.26 -39.14
N MET A 2 -0.91 -52.08 -39.07
CA MET A 2 -0.23 -51.56 -37.88
C MET A 2 -1.06 -50.39 -37.37
N LEU A 3 -1.74 -50.61 -36.24
CA LEU A 3 -2.59 -49.65 -35.59
C LEU A 3 -1.71 -48.76 -34.71
N TYR A 4 -1.46 -47.52 -35.13
CA TYR A 4 -0.79 -46.51 -34.31
C TYR A 4 -1.76 -46.03 -33.22
N PHE A 5 -1.51 -46.42 -31.96
CA PHE A 5 -2.19 -45.82 -30.81
C PHE A 5 -1.56 -44.46 -30.51
N LEU A 6 -2.27 -43.39 -30.89
CA LEU A 6 -1.96 -42.03 -30.45
C LEU A 6 -2.37 -41.91 -28.98
N LEU A 7 -1.40 -41.99 -28.06
CA LEU A 7 -1.62 -41.66 -26.65
C LEU A 7 -1.79 -40.14 -26.53
N LEU A 8 -3.04 -39.66 -26.53
CA LEU A 8 -3.38 -38.32 -26.08
C LEU A 8 -3.19 -38.28 -24.56
N SER A 9 -2.04 -37.80 -24.10
CA SER A 9 -1.85 -37.39 -22.71
C SER A 9 -2.71 -36.15 -22.47
N ILE A 10 -3.93 -36.35 -21.97
CA ILE A 10 -4.76 -35.29 -21.42
C ILE A 10 -4.05 -34.82 -20.15
N PHE A 11 -3.23 -33.77 -20.27
CA PHE A 11 -2.80 -33.00 -19.12
C PHE A 11 -4.06 -32.35 -18.53
N PHE A 12 -4.60 -32.95 -17.46
CA PHE A 12 -5.48 -32.23 -16.56
C PHE A 12 -4.65 -31.10 -15.94
N VAL A 13 -4.67 -29.93 -16.56
CA VAL A 13 -4.29 -28.70 -15.87
C VAL A 13 -5.39 -28.48 -14.84
N THR A 14 -5.23 -29.04 -13.65
CA THR A 14 -5.96 -28.54 -12.49
C THR A 14 -5.46 -27.13 -12.32
N SER A 15 -6.26 -26.13 -12.72
CA SER A 15 -6.02 -24.76 -12.30
C SER A 15 -6.14 -24.77 -10.78
N ASN A 16 -5.01 -24.92 -10.08
CA ASN A 16 -4.97 -24.60 -8.67
C ASN A 16 -5.42 -23.15 -8.60
N ALA A 17 -6.60 -22.91 -8.02
CA ALA A 17 -7.13 -21.58 -7.84
C ALA A 17 -6.00 -20.75 -7.21
N VAL A 18 -5.65 -19.63 -7.86
CA VAL A 18 -4.70 -18.70 -7.29
C VAL A 18 -5.25 -18.30 -5.93
N MET A 19 -4.47 -18.54 -4.86
CA MET A 19 -4.87 -18.14 -3.53
C MET A 19 -5.01 -16.62 -3.56
N ASP A 20 -6.24 -16.13 -3.38
CA ASP A 20 -6.57 -14.72 -3.31
C ASP A 20 -7.33 -14.47 -2.02
N LEU A 21 -7.00 -13.36 -1.36
CA LEU A 21 -7.56 -12.98 -0.08
C LEU A 21 -8.63 -11.92 -0.31
N GLY A 22 -9.90 -12.30 -0.15
CA GLY A 22 -11.00 -11.36 -0.03
C GLY A 22 -11.18 -10.83 1.39
N ALA A 23 -12.05 -9.84 1.55
CA ALA A 23 -12.56 -9.38 2.84
C ALA A 23 -14.06 -9.72 2.96
N PRO A 24 -14.43 -11.01 3.10
CA PRO A 24 -15.84 -11.41 3.14
C PRO A 24 -16.55 -10.79 4.35
N GLY A 25 -17.74 -10.24 4.12
CA GLY A 25 -18.51 -9.56 5.16
C GLY A 25 -17.95 -8.21 5.59
N TYR A 26 -16.99 -7.64 4.86
CA TYR A 26 -16.56 -6.28 5.11
C TYR A 26 -17.72 -5.31 4.90
N THR A 27 -18.05 -4.58 5.97
CA THR A 27 -19.05 -3.52 5.96
C THR A 27 -18.59 -2.43 6.92
N CYS A 28 -18.76 -1.19 6.49
CA CYS A 28 -18.67 -0.01 7.34
C CYS A 28 -20.03 0.67 7.37
N ASP A 29 -20.19 1.68 8.22
CA ASP A 29 -21.33 2.58 8.10
C ASP A 29 -21.33 3.20 6.68
N PRO A 30 -22.42 3.05 5.90
CA PRO A 30 -22.50 3.56 4.53
C PRO A 30 -22.23 5.06 4.44
N SER A 31 -22.58 5.82 5.48
CA SER A 31 -22.35 7.27 5.51
C SER A 31 -20.86 7.62 5.57
N LEU A 32 -20.00 6.75 6.08
CA LEU A 32 -18.54 6.95 6.15
C LEU A 32 -17.86 6.62 4.83
N MET A 33 -18.41 5.65 4.09
CA MET A 33 -17.92 5.21 2.78
C MET A 33 -18.63 5.90 1.61
N ALA A 34 -19.53 6.85 1.88
CA ALA A 34 -20.13 7.68 0.85
C ALA A 34 -19.11 8.70 0.31
N PRO A 35 -19.18 9.04 -0.99
CA PRO A 35 -18.40 10.14 -1.54
C PRO A 35 -18.82 11.48 -0.90
N SER A 36 -17.93 12.46 -0.96
CA SER A 36 -18.23 13.83 -0.58
C SER A 36 -19.36 14.40 -1.45
N ALA A 37 -20.21 15.24 -0.84
CA ALA A 37 -21.32 15.89 -1.56
C ALA A 37 -20.84 16.78 -2.71
N VAL A 38 -19.65 17.38 -2.55
CA VAL A 38 -18.94 18.16 -3.57
C VAL A 38 -17.54 17.57 -3.71
N LYS A 39 -17.03 17.48 -4.94
CA LYS A 39 -15.67 17.00 -5.18
C LYS A 39 -14.67 17.88 -4.40
N PRO A 40 -13.86 17.29 -3.51
CA PRO A 40 -12.94 18.08 -2.69
C PRO A 40 -11.86 18.72 -3.56
N THR A 41 -11.57 20.00 -3.29
CA THR A 41 -10.40 20.72 -3.83
C THR A 41 -9.27 20.80 -2.81
N ASN A 42 -9.54 20.41 -1.56
CA ASN A 42 -8.56 20.34 -0.49
C ASN A 42 -8.26 18.87 -0.17
N VAL A 43 -6.99 18.47 -0.30
CA VAL A 43 -6.49 17.11 -0.10
C VAL A 43 -6.74 16.60 1.32
N HIS A 44 -6.82 17.49 2.30
CA HIS A 44 -7.09 17.18 3.70
C HIS A 44 -8.57 16.87 3.99
N ALA A 45 -9.46 17.09 3.00
CA ALA A 45 -10.88 16.77 3.05
C ALA A 45 -11.29 15.58 2.13
N VAL A 46 -10.31 14.84 1.59
CA VAL A 46 -10.57 13.70 0.70
C VAL A 46 -11.07 12.50 1.49
N ARG A 47 -12.27 12.02 1.15
CA ARG A 47 -12.84 10.78 1.68
C ARG A 47 -12.40 9.60 0.81
N PRO A 48 -12.42 8.36 1.34
CA PRO A 48 -11.98 7.21 0.54
C PRO A 48 -12.75 7.03 -0.78
N ALA A 49 -14.05 7.32 -0.79
CA ALA A 49 -14.90 7.21 -1.98
C ALA A 49 -14.74 8.37 -2.98
N ASP A 50 -13.98 9.41 -2.65
CA ASP A 50 -13.63 10.49 -3.59
C ASP A 50 -12.49 10.09 -4.53
N ILE A 51 -11.75 9.02 -4.21
CA ILE A 51 -10.61 8.55 -5.00
C ILE A 51 -11.12 7.77 -6.22
N ASN A 52 -10.89 8.32 -7.42
CA ASN A 52 -11.25 7.65 -8.68
C ASN A 52 -10.09 6.87 -9.31
N LEU A 53 -8.85 7.31 -9.08
CA LEU A 53 -7.65 6.76 -9.69
C LEU A 53 -6.54 6.67 -8.65
N VAL A 54 -5.89 5.52 -8.60
CA VAL A 54 -4.65 5.30 -7.84
C VAL A 54 -3.56 5.05 -8.87
N MET A 55 -2.49 5.84 -8.81
CA MET A 55 -1.30 5.67 -9.63
C MET A 55 -0.16 5.14 -8.76
N ALA A 56 0.67 4.28 -9.34
CA ALA A 56 1.88 3.79 -8.70
C ALA A 56 3.07 4.05 -9.64
N MET A 57 4.22 4.38 -9.07
CA MET A 57 5.47 4.59 -9.81
C MET A 57 6.58 3.81 -9.11
N GLY A 58 7.33 3.02 -9.88
CA GLY A 58 8.38 2.13 -9.41
C GLY A 58 8.19 0.71 -9.96
N ASP A 59 9.29 -0.02 -10.11
CA ASP A 59 9.26 -1.42 -10.53
C ASP A 59 10.49 -2.21 -10.04
N SER A 60 10.45 -3.50 -10.33
CA SER A 60 11.25 -4.61 -9.81
C SER A 60 12.45 -5.00 -10.67
N LEU A 61 12.83 -4.16 -11.64
CA LEU A 61 13.81 -4.47 -12.68
C LEU A 61 15.23 -4.78 -12.15
N THR A 62 15.52 -4.51 -10.88
CA THR A 62 16.86 -4.68 -10.31
C THR A 62 17.11 -6.03 -9.64
N ALA A 63 16.16 -6.96 -9.62
CA ALA A 63 16.41 -8.34 -9.19
C ALA A 63 16.89 -9.17 -10.39
N GLY A 64 18.17 -9.55 -10.41
CA GLY A 64 18.68 -10.44 -11.46
C GLY A 64 17.98 -11.80 -11.38
N TYR A 65 17.31 -12.21 -12.45
CA TYR A 65 16.68 -13.52 -12.58
C TYR A 65 17.52 -14.45 -13.44
N CYS A 66 17.52 -15.74 -13.10
CA CYS A 66 18.16 -16.80 -13.89
C CYS A 66 19.65 -16.56 -14.15
N THR A 67 20.35 -15.84 -13.26
CA THR A 67 21.74 -15.39 -13.50
C THR A 67 22.78 -16.48 -13.25
N ASP A 68 22.50 -17.44 -12.36
CA ASP A 68 23.47 -18.47 -11.95
C ASP A 68 22.97 -19.91 -12.21
N ASP A 69 21.64 -20.13 -12.29
CA ASP A 69 21.03 -21.43 -12.58
C ASP A 69 19.76 -21.28 -13.43
N THR A 70 19.74 -21.93 -14.60
CA THR A 70 18.59 -21.95 -15.53
C THR A 70 17.44 -22.83 -15.05
N SER A 71 17.72 -23.81 -14.17
CA SER A 71 16.70 -24.61 -13.49
C SER A 71 16.16 -23.93 -12.21
N GLY A 72 16.83 -22.84 -11.79
CA GLY A 72 16.54 -22.03 -10.62
C GLY A 72 16.01 -20.63 -10.95
N CYS A 73 15.28 -20.42 -12.05
CA CYS A 73 14.60 -19.13 -12.32
C CYS A 73 13.59 -18.71 -11.23
N HIS A 74 13.34 -19.57 -10.24
CA HIS A 74 12.60 -19.29 -9.01
C HIS A 74 13.48 -18.72 -7.88
N LEU A 75 14.78 -18.53 -8.11
CA LEU A 75 15.74 -17.98 -7.16
C LEU A 75 16.16 -16.59 -7.61
N GLU A 76 16.15 -15.66 -6.66
CA GLU A 76 16.54 -14.30 -6.88
C GLU A 76 18.00 -14.09 -6.55
N TYR A 77 18.71 -13.43 -7.44
CA TYR A 77 20.09 -13.04 -7.22
C TYR A 77 20.20 -11.53 -7.16
N ARG A 78 19.48 -10.91 -6.20
CA ARG A 78 19.47 -9.45 -6.01
C ARG A 78 20.89 -8.91 -5.85
N GLY A 79 21.71 -9.63 -5.09
CA GLY A 79 23.10 -9.25 -4.89
C GLY A 79 24.06 -9.61 -6.02
N LEU A 80 23.59 -10.31 -7.06
CA LEU A 80 24.31 -10.50 -8.32
C LEU A 80 23.83 -9.59 -9.46
N SER A 81 22.68 -8.93 -9.29
CA SER A 81 22.15 -7.99 -10.28
C SER A 81 23.13 -6.86 -10.57
N PHE A 82 23.31 -6.53 -11.84
CA PHE A 82 24.18 -5.42 -12.22
C PHE A 82 23.72 -4.08 -11.60
N GLY A 83 22.42 -3.89 -11.38
CA GLY A 83 21.84 -2.66 -10.81
C GLY A 83 21.69 -2.66 -9.29
N GLY A 84 21.50 -3.84 -8.68
CA GLY A 84 21.34 -4.00 -7.23
C GLY A 84 22.67 -4.31 -6.55
N GLY A 85 23.21 -5.50 -6.84
CA GLY A 85 24.49 -5.97 -6.31
C GLY A 85 24.50 -6.16 -4.79
N GLY A 86 25.65 -6.58 -4.26
CA GLY A 86 25.92 -6.59 -2.83
C GLY A 86 25.94 -7.93 -2.11
N ASP A 87 25.82 -9.05 -2.82
CA ASP A 87 26.15 -10.37 -2.24
C ASP A 87 27.65 -10.49 -1.95
N ARG A 88 28.47 -9.81 -2.76
CA ARG A 88 29.93 -9.77 -2.62
C ARG A 88 30.47 -8.39 -3.00
N GLY A 89 31.68 -8.08 -2.54
CA GLY A 89 32.39 -6.87 -2.99
C GLY A 89 32.82 -6.97 -4.45
N LEU A 90 33.15 -5.81 -5.06
CA LEU A 90 33.57 -5.69 -6.47
C LEU A 90 34.73 -6.60 -6.88
N ASP A 91 35.60 -6.95 -5.93
CA ASP A 91 36.73 -7.87 -6.18
C ASP A 91 36.27 -9.30 -6.53
N ASN A 92 35.01 -9.65 -6.21
CA ASN A 92 34.46 -11.00 -6.36
C ASN A 92 33.26 -11.07 -7.33
N HIS A 93 32.52 -9.98 -7.54
CA HIS A 93 31.42 -9.91 -8.49
C HIS A 93 31.19 -8.48 -8.96
N ILE A 94 31.07 -8.26 -10.27
CA ILE A 94 30.94 -6.91 -10.84
C ILE A 94 29.46 -6.50 -10.84
N THR A 95 29.14 -5.51 -10.01
CA THR A 95 27.83 -4.85 -9.95
C THR A 95 28.01 -3.35 -9.80
N ILE A 96 26.99 -2.54 -10.11
CA ILE A 96 27.04 -1.08 -9.92
C ILE A 96 27.26 -0.73 -8.44
N SER A 97 26.71 -1.54 -7.53
CA SER A 97 26.96 -1.39 -6.10
C SER A 97 28.28 -2.03 -5.66
N ARG A 98 29.07 -1.30 -4.87
CA ARG A 98 30.20 -1.84 -4.09
C ARG A 98 29.80 -2.31 -2.69
N LYS A 99 28.55 -2.03 -2.28
CA LYS A 99 28.05 -2.19 -0.92
C LYS A 99 27.61 -3.62 -0.66
N THR A 100 27.87 -4.14 0.54
CA THR A 100 27.38 -5.43 1.03
C THR A 100 25.86 -5.40 1.28
N GLN A 101 25.22 -6.57 1.39
CA GLN A 101 23.80 -6.70 1.76
C GLN A 101 23.43 -5.96 3.05
N ALA A 102 24.30 -6.00 4.07
CA ALA A 102 24.10 -5.27 5.32
C ALA A 102 24.13 -3.75 5.11
N GLU A 103 25.07 -3.25 4.29
CA GLU A 103 25.14 -1.83 3.94
C GLU A 103 23.94 -1.40 3.08
N LEU A 104 23.49 -2.22 2.14
CA LEU A 104 22.29 -1.95 1.34
C LEU A 104 21.03 -1.92 2.19
N SER A 105 20.91 -2.83 3.16
CA SER A 105 19.82 -2.80 4.13
C SER A 105 19.83 -1.51 4.95
N GLN A 106 21.01 -1.04 5.36
CA GLN A 106 21.14 0.22 6.10
C GLN A 106 20.77 1.42 5.22
N ILE A 107 21.18 1.44 3.96
CA ILE A 107 20.79 2.49 2.99
C ILE A 107 19.27 2.50 2.78
N ALA A 108 18.61 1.34 2.72
CA ALA A 108 17.15 1.27 2.61
C ALA A 108 16.44 1.85 3.84
N ILE A 109 17.02 1.71 5.04
CA ILE A 109 16.52 2.33 6.27
C ILE A 109 16.71 3.85 6.21
N GLU A 110 17.89 4.31 5.81
CA GLU A 110 18.20 5.74 5.65
C GLU A 110 17.31 6.41 4.60
N TYR A 111 17.02 5.71 3.51
CA TYR A 111 16.09 6.17 2.49
C TYR A 111 14.67 6.37 3.04
N GLN A 112 14.13 5.41 3.80
CA GLN A 112 12.83 5.55 4.47
C GLN A 112 12.82 6.69 5.49
N GLN A 113 13.93 6.90 6.22
CA GLN A 113 14.09 8.03 7.13
C GLN A 113 14.10 9.36 6.38
N ALA A 114 14.76 9.42 5.22
CA ALA A 114 14.77 10.60 4.37
C ALA A 114 13.37 10.92 3.82
N GLU A 115 12.63 9.93 3.33
CA GLU A 115 11.22 10.11 2.93
C GLU A 115 10.37 10.68 4.07
N LYS A 116 10.56 10.17 5.29
CA LYS A 116 9.86 10.68 6.47
C LYS A 116 10.27 12.10 6.83
N ALA A 117 11.54 12.44 6.71
CA ALA A 117 12.03 13.80 6.93
C ALA A 117 11.43 14.79 5.90
N ILE A 118 11.25 14.35 4.65
CA ILE A 118 10.61 15.15 3.60
C ILE A 118 9.12 15.34 3.88
N GLU A 119 8.39 14.32 4.34
CA GLU A 119 7.00 14.51 4.83
C GLU A 119 6.97 15.57 5.94
N GLN A 120 7.92 15.52 6.88
CA GLN A 120 7.96 16.40 8.04
C GLN A 120 8.45 17.82 7.74
N SER A 121 9.07 18.06 6.58
CA SER A 121 9.60 19.38 6.24
C SER A 121 8.48 20.40 5.96
N GLY A 122 7.30 19.90 5.54
CA GLY A 122 6.16 20.73 5.14
C GLY A 122 6.29 21.31 3.73
N ASP A 123 7.35 20.96 2.98
CA ASP A 123 7.55 21.47 1.60
C ASP A 123 6.39 21.11 0.67
N PHE A 124 5.74 19.97 0.93
CA PHE A 124 4.59 19.47 0.19
C PHE A 124 3.24 19.86 0.78
N ASP A 125 3.21 20.65 1.85
CA ASP A 125 2.01 21.12 2.54
C ASP A 125 1.78 22.63 2.35
N THR A 126 2.43 23.23 1.36
CA THR A 126 2.36 24.67 1.06
C THR A 126 1.08 25.07 0.34
N THR A 127 0.41 24.12 -0.33
CA THR A 127 -0.90 24.27 -0.95
C THR A 127 -1.91 23.32 -0.31
N ASP A 128 -3.17 23.44 -0.75
CA ASP A 128 -4.26 22.59 -0.27
C ASP A 128 -4.58 21.44 -1.24
N ASP A 129 -3.99 21.40 -2.44
CA ASP A 129 -4.29 20.42 -3.49
C ASP A 129 -3.29 19.24 -3.54
N PHE A 130 -2.23 19.30 -2.74
CA PHE A 130 -1.21 18.27 -2.65
C PHE A 130 -0.72 18.12 -1.20
N THR A 131 -0.33 16.91 -0.84
CA THR A 131 0.36 16.59 0.43
C THR A 131 1.16 15.31 0.22
N LEU A 132 2.28 15.18 0.93
CA LEU A 132 3.08 13.96 0.96
C LEU A 132 2.83 13.26 2.30
N VAL A 133 2.50 11.96 2.27
CA VAL A 133 2.31 11.17 3.48
C VAL A 133 2.94 9.78 3.30
N VAL A 134 3.98 9.50 4.06
CA VAL A 134 4.65 8.20 4.14
C VAL A 134 3.76 7.21 4.90
N GLN A 135 3.65 5.99 4.37
CA GLN A 135 2.94 4.89 5.01
C GLN A 135 3.96 3.87 5.57
N PRO A 136 4.37 3.98 6.86
CA PRO A 136 5.51 3.25 7.40
C PRO A 136 5.23 1.79 7.77
N TRP A 137 4.03 1.25 7.50
CA TRP A 137 3.59 -0.08 7.95
C TRP A 137 4.55 -1.24 7.60
N PHE A 138 5.37 -1.09 6.55
CA PHE A 138 6.34 -2.09 6.11
C PHE A 138 7.74 -1.96 6.75
N ALA A 139 8.04 -0.84 7.42
CA ALA A 139 9.39 -0.49 7.86
C ALA A 139 9.99 -1.50 8.86
N ASN A 140 9.19 -1.97 9.82
CA ASN A 140 9.57 -2.97 10.83
C ASN A 140 8.62 -4.18 10.80
N ALA A 141 8.20 -4.57 9.60
CA ALA A 141 7.22 -5.63 9.45
C ALA A 141 7.76 -7.01 9.85
N THR A 142 6.93 -7.81 10.52
CA THR A 142 7.22 -9.24 10.72
C THR A 142 6.92 -9.98 9.43
N LEU A 143 7.93 -10.57 8.81
CA LEU A 143 7.80 -11.29 7.54
C LEU A 143 7.03 -12.62 7.69
N PRO A 144 6.39 -13.11 6.61
CA PRO A 144 5.54 -14.29 6.61
C PRO A 144 6.34 -15.60 6.61
N TYR A 145 6.99 -15.90 7.74
CA TYR A 145 7.60 -17.20 7.98
C TYR A 145 6.60 -18.15 8.64
N PHE A 146 6.64 -19.42 8.28
CA PHE A 146 5.98 -20.47 9.03
C PHE A 146 6.66 -20.65 10.41
N ALA A 147 5.96 -21.27 11.36
CA ALA A 147 6.48 -21.52 12.71
C ALA A 147 7.79 -22.36 12.73
N ASN A 148 8.05 -23.11 11.66
CA ASN A 148 9.29 -23.87 11.45
C ASN A 148 10.43 -23.04 10.81
N GLY A 149 10.24 -21.72 10.62
CA GLY A 149 11.22 -20.81 10.01
C GLY A 149 11.25 -20.82 8.48
N THR A 150 10.43 -21.62 7.81
CA THR A 150 10.41 -21.67 6.34
C THR A 150 9.58 -20.53 5.74
N VAL A 151 9.97 -20.05 4.55
CA VAL A 151 9.28 -18.98 3.83
C VAL A 151 7.89 -19.45 3.41
N ASN A 152 6.85 -18.64 3.68
CA ASN A 152 5.54 -18.86 3.10
C ASN A 152 5.57 -18.59 1.60
N ARG A 153 5.66 -19.65 0.78
CA ARG A 153 5.69 -19.52 -0.69
C ARG A 153 4.40 -18.99 -1.30
N ALA A 154 3.26 -19.08 -0.59
CA ALA A 154 2.01 -18.50 -1.09
C ALA A 154 2.05 -16.98 -1.13
N TRP A 155 2.98 -16.33 -0.43
CA TRP A 155 3.17 -14.89 -0.41
C TRP A 155 3.85 -14.33 -1.65
N TRP A 156 4.63 -15.17 -2.33
CA TRP A 156 5.48 -14.77 -3.43
C TRP A 156 4.92 -15.30 -4.74
N ALA A 157 5.13 -14.55 -5.81
CA ALA A 157 4.86 -14.97 -7.16
C ALA A 157 5.81 -16.12 -7.54
N VAL A 158 5.64 -16.65 -8.76
CA VAL A 158 6.44 -17.77 -9.29
C VAL A 158 7.94 -17.47 -9.39
N ASP A 159 8.29 -16.19 -9.39
CA ASP A 159 9.66 -15.68 -9.42
C ASP A 159 10.27 -15.48 -8.03
N CYS A 160 9.49 -15.78 -6.98
CA CYS A 160 9.79 -15.62 -5.56
C CYS A 160 10.00 -14.18 -5.05
N TYR A 161 9.99 -13.17 -5.93
CA TYR A 161 10.32 -11.77 -5.62
C TYR A 161 9.10 -10.88 -5.54
N HIS A 162 8.25 -10.98 -6.56
CA HIS A 162 7.01 -10.22 -6.57
C HIS A 162 6.05 -10.85 -5.57
N PHE A 163 5.14 -10.04 -5.06
CA PHE A 163 4.06 -10.58 -4.26
C PHE A 163 3.12 -11.36 -5.17
N SER A 164 2.64 -12.50 -4.70
CA SER A 164 1.51 -13.19 -5.35
C SER A 164 0.23 -12.37 -5.21
N SER A 165 -0.88 -12.80 -5.81
CA SER A 165 -2.20 -12.22 -5.53
C SER A 165 -2.51 -12.21 -4.01
N TYR A 166 -2.22 -13.31 -3.31
CA TYR A 166 -2.33 -13.39 -1.85
C TYR A 166 -1.42 -12.37 -1.14
N GLY A 167 -0.15 -12.28 -1.53
CA GLY A 167 0.80 -11.33 -0.95
C GLY A 167 0.36 -9.88 -1.15
N HIS A 168 -0.05 -9.51 -2.36
CA HIS A 168 -0.60 -8.18 -2.66
C HIS A 168 -1.84 -7.87 -1.80
N ALA A 169 -2.81 -8.79 -1.74
CA ALA A 169 -4.02 -8.58 -0.93
C ALA A 169 -3.69 -8.42 0.57
N LEU A 170 -2.72 -9.17 1.09
CA LEU A 170 -2.27 -9.03 2.47
C LEU A 170 -1.62 -7.65 2.71
N LEU A 171 -0.68 -7.24 1.87
CA LEU A 171 -0.05 -5.91 1.95
C LEU A 171 -1.08 -4.79 1.83
N SER A 172 -2.02 -4.90 0.89
CA SER A 172 -3.11 -3.94 0.69
C SER A 172 -3.99 -3.79 1.93
N SER A 173 -4.24 -4.87 2.68
CA SER A 173 -5.01 -4.78 3.93
C SER A 173 -4.30 -3.91 4.99
N TRP A 174 -2.98 -4.03 5.13
CA TRP A 174 -2.18 -3.22 6.05
C TRP A 174 -2.01 -1.78 5.56
N TYR A 175 -1.79 -1.59 4.25
CA TYR A 175 -1.72 -0.28 3.63
C TYR A 175 -3.03 0.50 3.83
N TRP A 176 -4.18 -0.14 3.59
CA TRP A 176 -5.50 0.45 3.80
C TRP A 176 -5.70 0.91 5.25
N LYS A 177 -5.34 0.04 6.21
CA LYS A 177 -5.36 0.40 7.63
C LYS A 177 -4.49 1.62 7.91
N ASN A 178 -3.30 1.69 7.32
CA ASN A 178 -2.35 2.78 7.54
C ASN A 178 -2.85 4.12 6.95
N LEU A 179 -3.50 4.10 5.78
CA LEU A 179 -4.11 5.29 5.17
C LEU A 179 -5.14 5.96 6.08
N LEU A 180 -5.86 5.17 6.88
CA LEU A 180 -6.91 5.65 7.79
C LEU A 180 -6.41 6.00 9.20
N GLN A 181 -5.13 5.71 9.51
CA GLN A 181 -4.52 6.07 10.80
C GLN A 181 -3.93 7.48 10.77
N PRO A 182 -4.15 8.30 11.83
CA PRO A 182 -3.54 9.61 11.96
C PRO A 182 -2.01 9.56 11.76
N VAL A 183 -1.47 10.53 11.03
CA VAL A 183 -0.03 10.79 10.97
C VAL A 183 0.48 11.01 12.40
N GLY A 184 1.52 10.25 12.77
CA GLY A 184 2.01 10.15 14.16
C GLY A 184 1.66 8.80 14.81
N ASP A 185 0.48 8.26 14.49
CA ASP A 185 -0.06 7.00 15.06
C ASP A 185 -0.14 5.86 14.03
N LYS A 186 0.37 6.09 12.82
CA LYS A 186 0.48 5.06 11.77
C LYS A 186 1.32 3.89 12.27
N ILE A 187 0.79 2.68 12.15
CA ILE A 187 1.55 1.47 12.46
C ILE A 187 2.81 1.40 11.59
N SER A 188 3.94 0.98 12.17
CA SER A 188 5.22 0.81 11.48
C SER A 188 5.75 -0.62 11.51
N ASN A 189 5.02 -1.53 12.14
CA ASN A 189 5.39 -2.92 12.42
C ASN A 189 4.25 -3.88 12.07
N ALA A 190 3.80 -3.88 10.81
CA ALA A 190 2.76 -4.80 10.36
C ALA A 190 3.18 -6.26 10.56
N ASN A 191 2.25 -7.11 11.02
CA ASN A 191 2.48 -8.55 11.08
C ASN A 191 2.01 -9.19 9.76
N LEU A 192 2.95 -9.52 8.88
CA LEU A 192 2.64 -10.01 7.54
C LEU A 192 2.35 -11.52 7.50
N THR A 193 2.38 -12.20 8.65
CA THR A 193 1.88 -13.59 8.74
C THR A 193 0.35 -13.66 8.61
N VAL A 194 -0.35 -12.54 8.85
CA VAL A 194 -1.80 -12.44 8.80
C VAL A 194 -2.25 -11.12 8.15
N PRO A 195 -3.41 -11.08 7.47
CA PRO A 195 -3.95 -9.82 6.97
C PRO A 195 -4.53 -8.95 8.08
N ALA A 196 -4.62 -7.65 7.83
CA ALA A 196 -5.31 -6.69 8.71
C ALA A 196 -6.83 -6.79 8.54
N LEU A 197 -7.40 -7.91 8.97
CA LEU A 197 -8.84 -8.15 8.95
C LEU A 197 -9.47 -8.04 10.37
N PRO A 198 -10.72 -7.57 10.48
CA PRO A 198 -11.52 -6.96 9.42
C PRO A 198 -10.88 -5.68 8.88
N LEU A 199 -11.11 -5.35 7.60
CA LEU A 199 -10.55 -4.13 7.00
C LEU A 199 -11.01 -2.91 7.80
N ALA A 200 -10.12 -1.93 7.93
CA ALA A 200 -10.42 -0.71 8.68
C ALA A 200 -11.56 0.10 8.02
N CYS A 201 -12.38 0.72 8.86
CA CYS A 201 -13.37 1.72 8.46
C CYS A 201 -12.85 3.12 8.77
N PRO A 202 -13.30 4.16 8.04
CA PRO A 202 -12.98 5.54 8.38
C PRO A 202 -13.44 5.89 9.80
N ASP A 203 -12.73 6.79 10.46
CA ASP A 203 -13.11 7.30 11.77
C ASP A 203 -14.38 8.16 11.64
N PRO A 204 -15.46 7.87 12.40
CA PRO A 204 -16.68 8.68 12.34
C PRO A 204 -16.48 10.16 12.65
N SER A 205 -15.47 10.49 13.47
CA SER A 205 -15.14 11.88 13.81
C SER A 205 -14.31 12.58 12.73
N CYS A 206 -13.60 11.80 11.91
CA CYS A 206 -12.66 12.24 10.87
C CYS A 206 -12.68 11.27 9.67
N PRO A 207 -13.72 11.30 8.81
CA PRO A 207 -13.93 10.30 7.76
C PRO A 207 -13.10 10.56 6.50
N TYR A 208 -11.83 10.96 6.67
CA TYR A 208 -10.91 11.35 5.61
C TYR A 208 -9.71 10.41 5.54
N ILE A 209 -9.06 10.38 4.38
CA ILE A 209 -7.69 9.88 4.29
C ILE A 209 -6.81 10.75 5.19
N ARG A 210 -5.99 10.11 6.02
CA ARG A 210 -5.22 10.82 7.04
C ARG A 210 -3.96 11.43 6.45
N THR A 211 -3.85 12.74 6.63
CA THR A 211 -2.80 13.62 6.12
C THR A 211 -2.16 14.39 7.27
N THR A 212 -1.05 15.07 7.01
CA THR A 212 -0.32 15.87 8.00
C THR A 212 -1.20 16.92 8.67
N LYS A 213 -2.09 17.61 7.93
CA LYS A 213 -2.94 18.68 8.48
C LYS A 213 -4.27 18.23 9.11
N ASN A 214 -4.79 17.04 8.80
CA ASN A 214 -6.06 16.56 9.36
C ASN A 214 -5.91 15.50 10.48
N SER A 215 -4.68 15.10 10.80
CA SER A 215 -4.43 14.02 11.77
C SER A 215 -4.62 14.45 13.22
N MET A 216 -4.27 15.69 13.57
CA MET A 216 -4.55 16.22 14.93
C MET A 216 -5.98 16.73 15.07
N ASN A 217 -6.49 17.45 14.05
CA ASN A 217 -7.84 17.98 14.05
C ASN A 217 -8.38 18.07 12.62
N CYS A 218 -9.41 17.30 12.35
CA CYS A 218 -10.08 17.27 11.06
C CYS A 218 -11.37 18.09 11.01
N GLN A 219 -11.83 18.66 12.13
CA GLN A 219 -13.12 19.35 12.24
C GLN A 219 -13.22 20.55 11.29
N GLN A 220 -12.08 21.20 11.01
CA GLN A 220 -12.00 22.28 10.02
C GLN A 220 -12.30 21.83 8.59
N PHE A 221 -12.19 20.52 8.31
CA PHE A 221 -12.50 19.91 7.02
C PHE A 221 -13.89 19.27 7.00
N ASN A 222 -14.48 19.03 8.19
CA ASN A 222 -15.86 18.57 8.33
C ASN A 222 -16.81 19.63 7.77
N GLY A 223 -17.40 19.34 6.62
CA GLY A 223 -18.51 20.14 6.09
C GLY A 223 -18.13 21.53 5.61
N THR A 224 -17.20 21.65 4.66
CA THR A 224 -17.22 22.80 3.73
C THR A 224 -18.49 22.72 2.88
N CYS A 225 -19.63 23.07 3.45
CA CYS A 225 -20.76 23.48 2.64
C CYS A 225 -20.37 24.81 2.04
N VAL A 226 -20.20 24.82 0.74
CA VAL A 226 -19.84 26.02 0.01
C VAL A 226 -21.13 26.82 -0.15
N SER A 227 -21.38 27.76 0.76
CA SER A 227 -22.09 28.96 0.32
C SER A 227 -21.10 29.70 -0.58
N ASN A 228 -21.50 30.06 -1.81
CA ASN A 228 -20.68 30.80 -2.79
C ASN A 228 -19.61 31.71 -2.13
N GLY A 229 -18.40 31.19 -1.92
CA GLY A 229 -17.26 31.93 -1.37
C GLY A 229 -16.94 31.83 0.14
N GLY A 230 -17.50 30.92 0.94
CA GLY A 230 -17.04 30.75 2.34
C GLY A 230 -17.74 29.68 3.20
N SER A 231 -17.13 29.39 4.35
CA SER A 231 -17.62 28.49 5.41
C SER A 231 -19.00 28.92 5.93
N CYS A 232 -19.83 27.95 6.33
CA CYS A 232 -21.15 28.24 6.92
C CYS A 232 -21.03 29.08 8.19
N THR A 233 -21.93 30.03 8.37
CA THR A 233 -22.06 30.80 9.61
C THR A 233 -22.46 29.92 10.78
N THR A 234 -22.01 30.28 11.99
CA THR A 234 -22.34 29.58 13.24
C THR A 234 -23.85 29.41 13.39
N GLY A 235 -24.34 28.16 13.41
CA GLY A 235 -25.77 27.82 13.51
C GLY A 235 -26.40 27.22 12.25
N ALA A 236 -25.71 27.23 11.10
CA ALA A 236 -26.17 26.57 9.88
C ALA A 236 -25.74 25.10 9.81
N GLN A 237 -26.61 24.22 9.28
CA GLN A 237 -26.33 22.82 9.02
C GLN A 237 -26.04 22.56 7.53
N CYS A 238 -25.16 21.58 7.28
CA CYS A 238 -24.83 21.12 5.94
C CYS A 238 -25.88 20.12 5.45
N CYS A 239 -26.72 20.50 4.49
CA CYS A 239 -27.64 19.58 3.83
C CYS A 239 -27.29 19.53 2.33
N GLY A 240 -26.89 18.37 1.81
CA GLY A 240 -26.60 18.21 0.38
C GLY A 240 -25.53 19.16 -0.19
N GLY A 241 -24.55 19.56 0.62
CA GLY A 241 -23.45 20.45 0.20
C GLY A 241 -23.75 21.95 0.28
N LEU A 242 -24.93 22.36 0.76
CA LEU A 242 -25.32 23.75 0.98
C LEU A 242 -25.53 24.06 2.47
N CYS A 243 -25.25 25.30 2.88
CA CYS A 243 -25.54 25.78 4.23
C CYS A 243 -27.04 26.09 4.37
N PHE A 244 -27.72 25.50 5.35
CA PHE A 244 -29.10 25.81 5.72
C PHE A 244 -29.18 26.30 7.17
N ASN A 245 -29.97 27.35 7.42
CA ASN A 245 -30.21 27.85 8.78
C ASN A 245 -31.29 27.04 9.56
N LEU A 246 -31.74 25.91 9.02
CA LEU A 246 -32.80 25.06 9.55
C LEU A 246 -32.35 23.60 9.54
N GLN A 247 -32.96 22.78 10.40
CA GLN A 247 -32.61 21.38 10.56
C GLN A 247 -32.88 20.59 9.28
N CYS A 248 -31.89 19.83 8.79
CA CYS A 248 -32.06 18.99 7.59
C CYS A 248 -33.17 17.95 7.85
N MET A 249 -34.22 17.93 7.01
CA MET A 249 -35.24 16.87 6.99
C MET A 249 -34.87 15.77 6.02
#